data_AF-A0A969I6G8-F1
#
_entry.id   AF-A0A969I6G8-F1
#
_cell.length_a   1.000
_cell.length_b   1.000
_cell.length_c   1.000
_cell.angle_alpha   90.00
_cell.angle_beta   90.00
_cell.angle_gamma   90.00
#
_symmetry.space_group_name_H-M   'P 1'
#
loop_
_entity.id
_entity.type
_entity.pdbx_description
1 polymer ?
#
loop_
_entity_poly.entity_id
_entity_poly.type
_entity_poly.pdbx_seq_one_letter_code
_entity_poly.pdbx_strand_id
1 'polypeptide(L)'
;MANALIGEEVLITDLLRNTRASILVRHAETPALYLLDADGNREAVTEKSLETVQKRRAYSLELGIPSDRLREVEIIDNPGLSAHADGFVRLEQTLKEVDLAIWCTLATQAWKQSESSLWFAARQRIKPSSLLLATHADGLSEDDKGRLLQRLQQEAGAQFDDVAIISLRDPLAAERSGLGDLLAKIDAMLESVNRRRLEAAKRIVHRITSQMG
;
A
#
# COMPACT_ATOMS: atom_id res chain seq x y z
N MET A 1 6.73 -2.50 -6.03
CA MET A 1 5.76 -1.39 -5.98
C MET A 1 6.10 -0.39 -4.89
N ALA A 2 6.15 -0.80 -3.62
CA ALA A 2 6.45 0.12 -2.51
C ALA A 2 7.77 0.92 -2.70
N ASN A 3 8.84 0.31 -3.22
CA ASN A 3 10.06 1.06 -3.59
C ASN A 3 9.84 2.17 -4.63
N ALA A 4 9.03 1.90 -5.65
CA ALA A 4 8.69 2.91 -6.65
C ALA A 4 7.86 4.05 -6.05
N LEU A 5 7.06 3.78 -5.01
CA LEU A 5 6.34 4.80 -4.25
C LEU A 5 7.23 5.60 -3.32
N ILE A 6 8.32 5.01 -2.82
CA ILE A 6 9.31 5.71 -1.97
C ILE A 6 10.25 6.54 -2.84
N GLY A 7 10.51 6.10 -4.08
CA GLY A 7 11.54 6.67 -4.95
C GLY A 7 12.94 6.10 -4.69
N GLU A 8 13.04 5.08 -3.83
CA GLU A 8 14.30 4.46 -3.42
C GLU A 8 14.17 2.93 -3.36
N GLU A 9 15.27 2.21 -3.61
CA GLU A 9 15.31 0.73 -3.60
C GLU A 9 15.45 0.12 -2.19
N VAL A 10 14.58 0.52 -1.27
CA VAL A 10 14.80 0.26 0.17
C VAL A 10 14.38 -1.15 0.57
N LEU A 11 13.25 -1.63 0.02
CA LEU A 11 12.70 -2.96 0.28
C LEU A 11 13.36 -4.05 -0.59
N ILE A 12 14.38 -3.68 -1.37
CA ILE A 12 15.13 -4.56 -2.29
C ILE A 12 16.38 -5.17 -1.63
N THR A 13 16.60 -4.96 -0.33
CA THR A 13 17.56 -5.80 0.39
C THR A 13 17.07 -7.25 0.38
N ASP A 14 17.96 -8.22 0.09
CA ASP A 14 17.61 -9.65 -0.06
C ASP A 14 16.84 -10.23 1.14
N LEU A 15 17.00 -9.57 2.29
CA LEU A 15 16.38 -9.87 3.57
C LEU A 15 14.87 -9.54 3.63
N LEU A 16 14.42 -8.49 2.92
CA LEU A 16 13.02 -8.06 2.88
C LEU A 16 12.26 -8.61 1.67
N ARG A 17 12.95 -8.99 0.59
CA ARG A 17 12.31 -9.54 -0.62
C ARG A 17 11.42 -10.76 -0.37
N ASN A 18 11.76 -11.57 0.63
CA ASN A 18 11.09 -12.85 0.91
C ASN A 18 10.33 -12.86 2.25
N THR A 19 10.19 -11.71 2.90
CA THR A 19 9.45 -11.66 4.17
C THR A 19 7.96 -11.83 3.93
N ARG A 20 7.29 -12.48 4.88
CA ARG A 20 5.83 -12.66 4.91
C ARG A 20 5.15 -11.67 5.87
N ALA A 21 5.95 -10.93 6.62
CA ALA A 21 5.49 -9.94 7.58
C ALA A 21 4.99 -8.67 6.87
N SER A 22 4.03 -8.01 7.49
CA SER A 22 3.67 -6.64 7.15
C SER A 22 4.82 -5.71 7.50
N ILE A 23 5.15 -4.77 6.63
CA ILE A 23 6.25 -3.82 6.82
C ILE A 23 5.68 -2.40 6.85
N LEU A 24 5.79 -1.71 7.97
CA LEU A 24 5.60 -0.26 8.04
C LEU A 24 6.91 0.43 7.64
N VAL A 25 6.85 1.28 6.63
CA VAL A 25 7.97 2.10 6.17
C VAL A 25 7.66 3.56 6.46
N ARG A 26 8.55 4.23 7.18
CA ARG A 26 8.36 5.61 7.64
C ARG A 26 9.68 6.39 7.64
N HIS A 27 9.57 7.70 7.74
CA HIS A 27 10.76 8.55 7.84
C HIS A 27 11.52 8.32 9.16
N ALA A 28 12.84 8.24 9.07
CA ALA A 28 13.76 8.33 10.19
C ALA A 28 15.07 8.99 9.75
N GLU A 29 15.67 9.81 10.60
CA GLU A 29 16.95 10.48 10.29
C GLU A 29 18.10 9.47 10.10
N THR A 30 18.03 8.32 10.78
CA THR A 30 19.00 7.23 10.65
C THR A 30 18.26 5.94 10.28
N PRO A 31 18.76 5.16 9.29
CA PRO A 31 18.19 3.86 8.95
C PRO A 31 18.11 2.93 10.16
N ALA A 32 16.95 2.33 10.39
CA ALA A 32 16.72 1.38 11.47
C ALA A 32 15.62 0.39 11.12
N LEU A 33 15.77 -0.86 11.56
CA LEU A 33 14.78 -1.91 11.41
C LEU A 33 14.36 -2.41 12.79
N TYR A 34 13.06 -2.51 13.02
CA TYR A 34 12.49 -3.03 14.25
C TYR A 34 11.52 -4.17 13.95
N LEU A 35 11.46 -5.12 14.88
CA LEU A 35 10.39 -6.10 14.98
C LEU A 35 9.36 -5.56 15.96
N LEU A 36 8.10 -5.67 15.56
CA LEU A 36 6.93 -5.43 16.38
C LEU A 36 6.27 -6.77 16.68
N ASP A 37 6.11 -7.09 17.97
CA ASP A 37 5.30 -8.22 18.40
C ASP A 37 3.81 -7.87 18.43
N ALA A 38 2.96 -8.85 18.78
CA ALA A 38 1.51 -8.68 18.83
C ALA A 38 1.04 -7.68 19.92
N ASP A 39 1.88 -7.40 20.91
CA ASP A 39 1.60 -6.47 22.00
C ASP A 39 2.14 -5.05 21.68
N GLY A 40 2.80 -4.88 20.52
CA GLY A 40 3.37 -3.60 20.07
C GLY A 40 4.75 -3.30 20.64
N ASN A 41 5.43 -4.27 21.27
CA ASN A 41 6.80 -4.06 21.73
C ASN A 41 7.76 -3.99 20.54
N ARG A 42 8.66 -3.01 20.58
CA ARG A 42 9.66 -2.76 19.54
C ARG A 42 11.00 -3.34 19.92
N GLU A 43 11.48 -4.32 19.17
CA GLU A 43 12.82 -4.91 19.30
C GLU A 43 13.68 -4.48 18.11
N ALA A 44 14.87 -3.91 18.36
CA ALA A 44 15.78 -3.53 17.28
C ALA A 44 16.32 -4.79 16.58
N VAL A 45 16.19 -4.84 15.26
CA VAL A 45 16.67 -5.96 14.45
C VAL A 45 18.08 -5.67 13.96
N THR A 46 19.02 -6.52 14.38
CA THR A 46 20.35 -6.63 13.78
C THR A 46 20.37 -7.74 12.73
N GLU A 47 21.36 -7.72 11.84
CA GLU A 47 21.56 -8.76 10.82
C GLU A 47 21.57 -10.19 11.42
N LYS A 48 22.20 -10.36 12.59
CA LYS A 48 22.25 -11.65 13.31
C LYS A 48 20.90 -12.10 13.89
N SER A 49 20.03 -11.17 14.26
CA SER A 49 18.70 -11.50 14.81
C SER A 49 17.67 -11.83 13.73
N LEU A 50 17.93 -11.46 12.47
CA LEU A 50 16.92 -11.44 11.41
C LEU A 50 16.49 -12.85 10.95
N GLU A 51 17.41 -13.82 10.90
CA GLU A 51 17.05 -15.23 10.66
C GLU A 51 16.13 -15.80 11.75
N THR A 52 16.30 -15.32 12.98
CA THR A 52 15.47 -15.73 14.12
C THR A 52 14.09 -15.08 14.04
N VAL A 53 14.04 -13.80 13.64
CA VAL A 53 12.81 -13.06 13.36
C VAL A 53 11.95 -13.77 12.32
N GLN A 54 12.55 -14.21 11.20
CA GLN A 54 11.82 -14.91 10.14
C GLN A 54 11.13 -16.21 10.59
N LYS A 55 11.62 -16.82 11.67
CA LYS A 55 11.05 -18.05 12.26
C LYS A 55 9.94 -17.77 13.28
N ARG A 56 9.80 -16.53 13.79
CA ARG A 56 8.73 -16.17 14.73
C ARG A 56 7.38 -16.16 14.00
N ARG A 57 6.33 -16.63 14.68
CA ARG A 57 4.95 -16.52 14.17
C ARG A 57 4.39 -15.15 14.55
N ALA A 58 3.71 -14.50 13.59
CA ALA A 58 3.00 -13.22 13.76
C ALA A 58 3.86 -12.06 14.30
N TYR A 59 4.55 -11.38 13.39
CA TYR A 59 5.27 -10.14 13.67
C TYR A 59 5.04 -9.16 12.50
N SER A 60 5.13 -7.87 12.79
CA SER A 60 5.32 -6.84 11.77
C SER A 60 6.73 -6.27 11.86
N LEU A 61 7.19 -5.71 10.75
CA LEU A 61 8.46 -5.01 10.68
C LEU A 61 8.19 -3.51 10.58
N GLU A 62 9.06 -2.73 11.18
CA GLU A 62 9.07 -1.28 11.04
C GLU A 62 10.44 -0.85 10.52
N LEU A 63 10.45 -0.23 9.35
CA LEU A 63 11.62 0.25 8.66
C LEU A 63 11.61 1.78 8.65
N GLY A 64 12.56 2.37 9.38
CA GLY A 64 12.83 3.80 9.34
C GLY A 64 13.96 4.09 8.35
N ILE A 65 13.77 5.04 7.45
CA ILE A 65 14.81 5.51 6.51
C ILE A 65 14.71 7.02 6.27
N PRO A 66 15.81 7.69 5.88
CA PRO A 66 15.78 9.10 5.53
C PRO A 66 15.19 9.27 4.13
N SER A 67 13.93 9.70 4.06
CA SER A 67 13.23 10.01 2.81
C SER A 67 12.24 11.16 3.00
N ASP A 68 12.36 12.20 2.18
CA ASP A 68 11.47 13.37 2.24
C ASP A 68 10.03 12.99 1.95
N ARG A 69 9.79 12.06 1.01
CA ARG A 69 8.45 11.56 0.72
C ARG A 69 7.84 10.88 1.95
N LEU A 70 8.64 10.16 2.72
CA LEU A 70 8.18 9.52 3.95
C LEU A 70 7.96 10.50 5.12
N ARG A 71 8.34 11.77 5.00
CA ARG A 71 7.93 12.81 5.96
C ARG A 71 6.45 13.16 5.80
N GLU A 72 5.91 12.95 4.60
CA GLU A 72 4.52 13.27 4.26
C GLU A 72 3.61 12.04 4.33
N VAL A 73 4.13 10.85 4.04
CA VAL A 73 3.37 9.60 4.02
C VAL A 73 4.08 8.46 4.74
N GLU A 74 3.30 7.55 5.32
CA GLU A 74 3.78 6.26 5.78
C GLU A 74 3.23 5.16 4.87
N ILE A 75 3.99 4.09 4.67
CA ILE A 75 3.62 3.00 3.76
C ILE A 75 3.54 1.71 4.56
N ILE A 76 2.39 1.03 4.51
CA ILE A 76 2.25 -0.34 5.00
C ILE A 76 2.30 -1.27 3.78
N ASP A 77 3.36 -2.08 3.67
CA ASP A 77 3.49 -3.11 2.65
C ASP A 77 3.06 -4.47 3.22
N ASN A 78 2.15 -5.13 2.51
CA ASN A 78 1.55 -6.40 2.91
C ASN A 78 1.77 -7.45 1.81
N PRO A 79 2.91 -8.15 1.82
CA PRO A 79 3.19 -9.14 0.79
C PRO A 79 2.20 -10.31 0.86
N GLY A 80 1.67 -10.71 -0.29
CA GLY A 80 1.00 -12.00 -0.48
C GLY A 80 -0.35 -12.20 0.20
N LEU A 81 -1.10 -11.14 0.56
CA LEU A 81 -2.37 -11.25 1.31
C LEU A 81 -3.34 -12.32 0.78
N SER A 82 -3.50 -12.43 -0.55
CA SER A 82 -4.42 -13.39 -1.18
C SER A 82 -3.94 -14.84 -1.15
N ALA A 83 -2.67 -15.10 -0.82
CA ALA A 83 -2.09 -16.44 -0.72
C ALA A 83 -2.14 -17.02 0.71
N HIS A 84 -2.66 -16.25 1.69
CA HIS A 84 -2.61 -16.61 3.10
C HIS A 84 -3.99 -16.83 3.72
N ALA A 85 -4.09 -17.83 4.62
CA ALA A 85 -5.33 -18.16 5.31
C ALA A 85 -5.82 -17.03 6.23
N ASP A 86 -4.90 -16.26 6.81
CA ASP A 86 -5.16 -15.08 7.65
C ASP A 86 -5.22 -13.76 6.86
N GLY A 87 -5.13 -13.83 5.53
CA GLY A 87 -5.09 -12.65 4.65
C GLY A 87 -6.26 -11.70 4.85
N PHE A 88 -7.45 -12.22 5.17
CA PHE A 88 -8.63 -11.40 5.47
C PHE A 88 -8.45 -10.55 6.72
N VAL A 89 -7.98 -11.15 7.82
CA VAL A 89 -7.80 -10.44 9.09
C VAL A 89 -6.76 -9.34 8.94
N ARG A 90 -5.63 -9.66 8.30
CA ARG A 90 -4.56 -8.70 8.01
C ARG A 90 -5.03 -7.55 7.14
N LEU A 91 -5.80 -7.84 6.09
CA LEU A 91 -6.37 -6.82 5.23
C LEU A 91 -7.36 -5.95 6.01
N GLU A 92 -8.28 -6.54 6.79
CA GLU A 92 -9.24 -5.79 7.59
C GLU A 92 -8.55 -4.85 8.59
N GLN A 93 -7.49 -5.31 9.26
CA GLN A 93 -6.69 -4.48 10.18
C GLN A 93 -6.01 -3.33 9.42
N THR A 94 -5.35 -3.63 8.31
CA THR A 94 -4.65 -2.62 7.50
C THR A 94 -5.62 -1.56 6.99
N LEU A 95 -6.80 -1.95 6.49
CA LEU A 95 -7.78 -1.00 5.98
C LEU A 95 -8.30 -0.03 7.06
N LYS A 96 -8.21 -0.37 8.35
CA LYS A 96 -8.58 0.55 9.47
C LYS A 96 -7.52 1.62 9.71
N GLU A 97 -6.28 1.34 9.34
CA GLU A 97 -5.12 2.19 9.66
C GLU A 97 -4.73 3.10 8.50
N VAL A 98 -5.11 2.75 7.26
CA VAL A 98 -4.68 3.48 6.06
C VAL A 98 -5.71 4.47 5.55
N ASP A 99 -5.19 5.55 4.97
CA ASP A 99 -5.95 6.56 4.24
C ASP A 99 -6.24 6.19 2.79
N LEU A 100 -5.25 5.54 2.18
CA LEU A 100 -5.26 5.11 0.80
C LEU A 100 -4.77 3.65 0.74
N ALA A 101 -5.58 2.78 0.17
CA ALA A 101 -5.24 1.38 -0.07
C ALA A 101 -4.97 1.14 -1.56
N ILE A 102 -3.78 0.65 -1.90
CA ILE A 102 -3.40 0.30 -3.27
C ILE A 102 -3.38 -1.23 -3.39
N TRP A 103 -4.37 -1.79 -4.06
CA TRP A 103 -4.41 -3.22 -4.34
C TRP A 103 -3.58 -3.53 -5.59
N CYS A 104 -2.50 -4.29 -5.44
CA CYS A 104 -1.67 -4.70 -6.57
C CYS A 104 -2.11 -6.07 -7.09
N THR A 105 -2.32 -6.18 -8.40
CA THR A 105 -2.59 -7.44 -9.10
C THR A 105 -1.62 -7.62 -10.28
N LEU A 106 -1.40 -8.86 -10.74
CA LEU A 106 -0.50 -9.14 -11.87
C LEU A 106 -1.26 -8.98 -13.18
N ALA A 107 -0.77 -8.16 -14.12
CA ALA A 107 -1.47 -7.85 -15.36
C ALA A 107 -1.93 -9.09 -16.17
N THR A 108 -1.11 -10.14 -16.22
CA THR A 108 -1.42 -11.39 -16.94
C THR A 108 -2.55 -12.21 -16.31
N GLN A 109 -2.86 -11.95 -15.04
CA GLN A 109 -3.83 -12.69 -14.24
C GLN A 109 -4.63 -11.74 -13.35
N ALA A 110 -4.94 -10.55 -13.87
CA ALA A 110 -5.39 -9.44 -13.06
C ALA A 110 -6.81 -9.65 -12.54
N TRP A 111 -7.01 -9.38 -11.26
CA TRP A 111 -8.31 -9.37 -10.58
C TRP A 111 -8.99 -10.74 -10.54
N LYS A 112 -8.25 -11.75 -10.09
CA LYS A 112 -8.75 -13.11 -9.87
C LYS A 112 -9.86 -13.13 -8.82
N GLN A 113 -10.71 -14.16 -8.89
CA GLN A 113 -11.79 -14.37 -7.93
C GLN A 113 -11.31 -14.39 -6.46
N SER A 114 -10.14 -14.94 -6.18
CA SER A 114 -9.56 -14.93 -4.83
C SER A 114 -9.22 -13.53 -4.32
N GLU A 115 -8.75 -12.64 -5.20
CA GLU A 115 -8.48 -11.23 -4.89
C GLU A 115 -9.79 -10.48 -4.69
N SER A 116 -10.73 -10.61 -5.63
CA SER A 116 -12.02 -9.92 -5.55
C SER A 116 -12.82 -10.32 -4.31
N SER A 117 -12.83 -11.61 -3.95
CA SER A 117 -13.55 -12.10 -2.77
C SER A 117 -12.95 -11.54 -1.47
N LEU A 118 -11.62 -11.53 -1.39
CA LEU A 118 -10.89 -11.02 -0.24
C LEU A 118 -11.11 -9.51 -0.05
N TRP A 119 -10.98 -8.74 -1.13
CA TRP A 119 -11.22 -7.29 -1.11
C TRP A 119 -12.67 -6.95 -0.76
N PHE A 120 -13.64 -7.59 -1.41
CA PHE A 120 -15.06 -7.32 -1.20
C PHE A 120 -15.49 -7.59 0.24
N ALA A 121 -15.00 -8.68 0.83
CA ALA A 121 -15.29 -8.99 2.23
C ALA A 121 -14.75 -7.91 3.17
N ALA A 122 -13.52 -7.42 2.96
CA ALA A 122 -12.89 -6.46 3.85
C ALA A 122 -13.50 -5.04 3.70
N ARG A 123 -13.80 -4.62 2.46
CA ARG A 123 -14.31 -3.27 2.14
C ARG A 123 -15.73 -3.01 2.63
N GLN A 124 -16.52 -4.05 2.92
CA GLN A 124 -17.86 -3.86 3.50
C GLN A 124 -17.84 -3.14 4.85
N ARG A 125 -16.72 -3.24 5.59
CA ARG A 125 -16.59 -2.69 6.94
C ARG A 125 -15.87 -1.35 6.96
N ILE A 126 -14.91 -1.15 6.05
CA ILE A 126 -14.03 0.02 6.05
C ILE A 126 -13.79 0.46 4.59
N LYS A 127 -13.88 1.77 4.35
CA LYS A 127 -13.82 2.34 3.00
C LYS A 127 -12.79 3.46 2.93
N PRO A 128 -11.48 3.14 2.97
CA PRO A 128 -10.46 4.13 2.66
C PRO A 128 -10.55 4.50 1.18
N SER A 129 -9.88 5.59 0.78
CA SER A 129 -9.63 5.79 -0.64
C SER A 129 -8.83 4.62 -1.20
N SER A 130 -9.01 4.31 -2.48
CA SER A 130 -8.56 3.02 -3.00
C SER A 130 -8.26 3.01 -4.48
N LEU A 131 -7.16 2.35 -4.84
CA LEU A 131 -6.68 2.20 -6.21
C LEU A 131 -6.45 0.72 -6.51
N LEU A 132 -7.01 0.23 -7.61
CA LEU A 132 -6.60 -1.05 -8.19
C LEU A 132 -5.46 -0.82 -9.17
N LEU A 133 -4.34 -1.50 -8.96
CA LEU A 133 -3.15 -1.36 -9.78
C LEU A 133 -2.76 -2.70 -10.42
N ALA A 134 -2.84 -2.79 -11.75
CA ALA A 134 -2.26 -3.89 -12.49
C ALA A 134 -0.76 -3.64 -12.72
N THR A 135 0.07 -4.53 -12.20
CA THR A 135 1.54 -4.46 -12.26
C THR A 135 2.11 -5.43 -13.29
N HIS A 136 3.39 -5.29 -13.64
CA HIS A 136 4.10 -6.17 -14.58
C HIS A 136 3.45 -6.21 -15.98
N ALA A 137 2.89 -5.09 -16.44
CA ALA A 137 2.26 -4.97 -17.76
C ALA A 137 3.27 -4.83 -18.91
N ASP A 138 4.56 -4.97 -18.65
CA ASP A 138 5.64 -4.74 -19.61
C ASP A 138 5.60 -5.67 -20.84
N GLY A 139 4.94 -6.83 -20.73
CA GLY A 139 4.75 -7.76 -21.83
C GLY A 139 3.55 -7.45 -22.72
N LEU A 140 2.75 -6.44 -22.38
CA LEU A 140 1.52 -6.09 -23.08
C LEU A 140 1.77 -4.94 -24.07
N SER A 141 1.16 -5.03 -25.26
CA SER A 141 1.07 -3.90 -26.18
C SER A 141 0.18 -2.80 -25.60
N GLU A 142 0.24 -1.57 -26.15
CA GLU A 142 -0.64 -0.49 -25.70
C GLU A 142 -2.13 -0.83 -25.90
N ASP A 143 -2.47 -1.52 -26.99
CA ASP A 143 -3.83 -2.01 -27.23
C ASP A 143 -4.26 -3.04 -26.17
N ASP A 144 -3.35 -3.95 -25.78
CA ASP A 144 -3.60 -4.92 -24.72
C ASP A 144 -3.77 -4.25 -23.35
N LYS A 145 -2.96 -3.23 -23.05
CA LYS A 145 -3.11 -2.42 -21.83
C LYS A 145 -4.46 -1.70 -21.82
N GLY A 146 -4.88 -1.10 -22.93
CA GLY A 146 -6.18 -0.46 -23.07
C GLY A 146 -7.34 -1.42 -22.81
N ARG A 147 -7.30 -2.61 -23.42
CA ARG A 147 -8.29 -3.69 -23.19
C ARG A 147 -8.30 -4.17 -21.73
N LEU A 148 -7.13 -4.34 -21.12
CA LEU A 148 -7.01 -4.72 -19.72
C LEU A 148 -7.60 -3.65 -18.80
N LEU A 149 -7.32 -2.37 -19.05
CA LEU A 149 -7.85 -1.26 -18.25
C LEU A 149 -9.37 -1.22 -18.33
N GLN A 150 -9.92 -1.32 -19.53
CA GLN A 150 -11.37 -1.34 -19.75
C GLN A 150 -12.03 -2.51 -19.02
N ARG A 151 -11.44 -3.71 -19.09
CA ARG A 151 -11.92 -4.89 -18.36
C ARG A 151 -11.91 -4.67 -16.85
N LEU A 152 -10.81 -4.16 -16.29
CA LEU A 152 -10.70 -3.92 -14.85
C LEU A 152 -11.67 -2.83 -14.37
N GLN A 153 -11.89 -1.79 -15.16
CA GLN A 153 -12.90 -0.77 -14.86
C GLN A 153 -14.31 -1.37 -14.85
N GLN A 154 -14.64 -2.26 -15.78
CA GLN A 154 -15.94 -2.93 -15.81
C GLN A 154 -16.14 -3.89 -14.62
N GLU A 155 -15.12 -4.68 -14.28
CA GLU A 155 -15.22 -5.71 -13.23
C GLU A 155 -15.06 -5.14 -11.81
N ALA A 156 -14.18 -4.15 -11.64
CA ALA A 156 -13.73 -3.68 -10.32
C ALA A 156 -13.99 -2.19 -10.09
N GLY A 157 -14.34 -1.40 -11.10
CA GLY A 157 -14.44 0.06 -10.99
C GLY A 157 -15.47 0.54 -9.96
N ALA A 158 -16.53 -0.23 -9.69
CA ALA A 158 -17.46 0.10 -8.60
C ALA A 158 -16.88 -0.12 -7.18
N GLN A 159 -15.78 -0.87 -7.07
CA GLN A 159 -15.13 -1.24 -5.82
C GLN A 159 -13.84 -0.45 -5.54
N PHE A 160 -13.40 0.41 -6.45
CA PHE A 160 -12.22 1.25 -6.29
C PHE A 160 -12.54 2.68 -6.71
N ASP A 161 -11.82 3.64 -6.15
CA ASP A 161 -11.97 5.03 -6.57
C ASP A 161 -11.24 5.29 -7.89
N ASP A 162 -10.26 4.45 -8.23
CA ASP A 162 -9.51 4.53 -9.46
C ASP A 162 -8.88 3.18 -9.86
N VAL A 163 -8.50 3.05 -11.13
CA VAL A 163 -7.83 1.86 -11.68
C VAL A 163 -6.67 2.31 -12.57
N ALA A 164 -5.49 1.74 -12.38
CA ALA A 164 -4.29 2.05 -13.16
C ALA A 164 -3.53 0.79 -13.57
N ILE A 165 -2.67 0.95 -14.58
CA ILE A 165 -1.76 -0.08 -15.07
C ILE A 165 -0.34 0.48 -15.05
N ILE A 166 0.63 -0.33 -14.64
CA ILE A 166 2.03 0.05 -14.65
C ILE A 166 2.93 -1.07 -15.18
N SER A 167 3.98 -0.66 -15.89
CA SER A 167 5.04 -1.49 -16.42
C SER A 167 6.32 -1.22 -15.62
N LEU A 168 6.63 -2.07 -14.62
CA LEU A 168 7.74 -1.88 -13.69
C LEU A 168 8.87 -2.88 -13.95
N ARG A 169 9.51 -2.84 -15.13
CA ARG A 169 10.78 -3.56 -15.34
C ARG A 169 12.00 -2.85 -14.77
N ASP A 170 12.00 -1.53 -14.77
CA ASP A 170 13.06 -0.69 -14.21
C ASP A 170 12.45 0.58 -13.60
N PRO A 171 12.43 0.73 -12.26
CA PRO A 171 11.93 1.92 -11.59
C PRO A 171 12.66 3.22 -12.03
N LEU A 172 13.89 3.10 -12.53
CA LEU A 172 14.70 4.24 -12.99
C LEU A 172 14.35 4.66 -14.43
N ALA A 173 13.63 3.83 -15.20
CA ALA A 173 13.08 4.18 -16.50
C ALA A 173 11.68 4.80 -16.37
N ALA A 174 11.55 5.79 -15.48
CA ALA A 174 10.28 6.36 -15.02
C ALA A 174 9.35 6.78 -16.18
N GLU A 175 9.88 7.41 -17.24
CA GLU A 175 9.09 7.93 -18.37
C GLU A 175 8.34 6.86 -19.16
N ARG A 176 8.88 5.64 -19.28
CA ARG A 176 8.27 4.56 -20.07
C ARG A 176 7.45 3.58 -19.23
N SER A 177 7.59 3.68 -17.91
CA SER A 177 6.94 2.77 -16.96
C SER A 177 5.50 3.16 -16.65
N GLY A 178 5.13 4.44 -16.83
CA GLY A 178 3.88 5.02 -16.31
C GLY A 178 3.96 5.43 -14.84
N LEU A 179 5.14 5.39 -14.22
CA LEU A 179 5.34 5.71 -12.80
C LEU A 179 5.00 7.18 -12.49
N GLY A 180 5.38 8.12 -13.36
CA GLY A 180 5.07 9.54 -13.14
C GLY A 180 3.56 9.81 -13.05
N ASP A 181 2.79 9.29 -14.00
CA ASP A 181 1.33 9.42 -14.02
C ASP A 181 0.67 8.73 -12.82
N LEU A 182 1.20 7.59 -12.41
CA LEU A 182 0.76 6.89 -11.21
C LEU A 182 1.02 7.72 -9.95
N LEU A 183 2.23 8.27 -9.77
CA LEU A 183 2.58 9.09 -8.61
C LEU A 183 1.68 10.33 -8.54
N ALA A 184 1.50 11.02 -9.67
CA ALA A 184 0.60 12.17 -9.75
C ALA A 184 -0.85 11.79 -9.38
N LYS A 185 -1.33 10.62 -9.81
CA LYS A 185 -2.65 10.10 -9.44
C LYS A 185 -2.75 9.81 -7.94
N ILE A 186 -1.73 9.17 -7.36
CA ILE A 186 -1.68 8.88 -5.92
C ILE A 186 -1.66 10.18 -5.10
N ASP A 187 -0.85 11.15 -5.50
CA ASP A 187 -0.74 12.44 -4.81
C ASP A 187 -2.10 13.18 -4.86
N ALA A 188 -2.79 13.19 -6.00
CA ALA A 188 -4.15 13.74 -6.10
C ALA A 188 -5.17 13.03 -5.19
N MET A 189 -5.06 11.70 -5.05
CA MET A 189 -5.92 10.94 -4.12
C MET A 189 -5.61 11.30 -2.66
N LEU A 190 -4.34 11.44 -2.29
CA LEU A 190 -3.91 11.83 -0.94
C LEU A 190 -4.37 13.25 -0.60
N GLU A 191 -4.25 14.20 -1.53
CA GLU A 191 -4.79 15.56 -1.36
C GLU A 191 -6.30 15.54 -1.09
N SER A 192 -7.04 14.69 -1.82
CA SER A 192 -8.48 14.51 -1.64
C SER A 192 -8.81 13.95 -0.24
N VAL A 193 -8.03 13.00 0.26
CA VAL A 193 -8.17 12.48 1.62
C VAL A 193 -7.91 13.56 2.66
N ASN A 194 -6.79 14.28 2.54
CA ASN A 194 -6.40 15.34 3.47
C ASN A 194 -7.45 16.44 3.54
N ARG A 195 -8.03 16.83 2.39
CA ARG A 195 -9.13 17.79 2.32
C ARG A 195 -10.36 17.30 3.08
N ARG A 196 -10.78 16.04 2.87
CA ARG A 196 -11.93 15.47 3.59
C ARG A 196 -11.71 15.43 5.10
N ARG A 197 -10.50 15.07 5.55
CA ARG A 197 -10.13 15.08 6.98
C ARG A 197 -10.19 16.47 7.58
N LEU A 198 -9.63 17.46 6.89
CA LEU A 198 -9.66 18.85 7.35
C LEU A 198 -11.10 19.37 7.47
N GLU A 199 -11.96 19.09 6.49
CA GLU A 199 -13.38 19.47 6.54
C GLU A 199 -14.16 18.70 7.62
N ALA A 200 -13.82 17.45 7.92
CA ALA A 200 -14.38 16.74 9.07
C ALA A 200 -13.95 17.37 10.40
N ALA A 201 -12.66 17.70 10.56
CA ALA A 201 -12.14 18.35 11.75
C ALA A 201 -12.80 19.72 11.99
N LYS A 202 -12.92 20.56 10.95
CA LYS A 202 -13.62 21.85 11.02
C LYS A 202 -15.07 21.69 11.52
N ARG A 203 -15.79 20.69 11.01
CA ARG A 203 -17.18 20.40 11.44
C ARG A 203 -17.27 20.01 12.91
N ILE A 204 -16.31 19.23 13.41
CA ILE A 204 -16.24 18.84 14.83
C ILE A 204 -16.00 20.07 15.70
N VAL A 205 -15.02 20.91 15.35
CA VAL A 205 -14.70 22.15 16.08
C VAL A 205 -15.90 23.10 16.09
N HIS A 206 -16.57 23.27 14.95
CA HIS A 206 -17.76 24.13 14.85
C HIS A 206 -18.92 23.62 15.73
N ARG A 207 -19.09 22.30 15.85
CA ARG A 207 -20.11 21.71 16.72
C ARG A 207 -19.82 21.95 18.20
N ILE A 208 -18.57 21.79 18.62
CA ILE A 208 -18.16 22.02 20.02
C ILE A 208 -18.35 23.49 20.38
N THR A 209 -17.88 24.40 19.53
CA THR A 209 -17.99 25.85 19.78
C THR A 209 -19.45 26.34 19.80
N SER A 210 -20.32 25.81 18.94
CA SER A 210 -21.75 26.14 18.93
C SER A 210 -22.57 25.56 20.09
N GLN A 211 -22.02 24.60 20.85
CA GLN A 211 -22.67 24.03 22.04
C GLN A 211 -22.22 24.69 23.35
N MET A 212 -21.19 25.53 23.30
CA MET A 212 -20.62 26.21 24.47
C MET A 212 -21.03 27.70 24.60
N GLY A 213 -21.73 28.25 23.61
CA GLY A 213 -22.29 29.61 23.63
C GLY A 213 -23.81 29.58 23.71
#